data_AF-A0A535ZYA8-F1
#
_entry.id   AF-A0A535ZYA8-F1
#
_cell.length_a   1.000
_cell.length_b   1.000
_cell.length_c   1.000
_cell.angle_alpha   90.00
_cell.angle_beta   90.00
_cell.angle_gamma   90.00
#
_symmetry.space_group_name_H-M   'P 1'
#
loop_
_entity.id
_entity.type
_entity.pdbx_description
1 polymer ?
#
loop_
_entity_poly.entity_id
_entity_poly.type
_entity_poly.pdbx_seq_one_letter_code
_entity_poly.pdbx_strand_id
1 'polypeptide(L)'
;MASGSNPEAPRPTLAPRWYPYDARFRLTLSLEPDALRIALGSTREHDRSAERVGWFAFTLEGNACRLAATRLIEPGVPKDSLQLFFRDRTSGETTYGLGRYLDLEDSGDGRYVVDFNRAYNPACAFSPYYNCPVPPEENRLPVMITAGEMTPR
;
A
#
# COMPACT_ATOMS: atom_id res chain seq x y z
N MET A 1 4.73 38.05 4.50
CA MET A 1 4.96 37.88 5.94
C MET A 1 5.39 36.45 6.17
N ALA A 2 6.64 36.23 6.57
CA ALA A 2 7.15 34.89 6.82
C ALA A 2 6.57 34.38 8.14
N SER A 3 5.67 33.39 8.07
CA SER A 3 5.21 32.66 9.25
C SER A 3 6.40 31.88 9.80
N GLY A 4 7.03 32.40 10.85
CA GLY A 4 8.09 31.69 11.56
C GLY A 4 7.53 30.41 12.16
N SER A 5 7.99 29.26 11.68
CA SER A 5 7.75 27.98 12.33
C SER A 5 8.48 28.00 13.67
N ASN A 6 7.73 28.00 14.78
CA ASN A 6 8.32 27.85 16.11
C ASN A 6 8.84 26.41 16.27
N PRO A 7 10.16 26.17 16.34
CA PRO A 7 10.73 24.83 16.48
C PRO A 7 10.40 24.18 17.83
N GLU A 8 9.97 24.97 18.82
CA GLU A 8 9.59 24.54 20.17
C GLU A 8 8.08 24.27 20.31
N ALA A 9 7.28 24.52 19.26
CA ALA A 9 5.87 24.18 19.29
C ALA A 9 5.70 22.67 19.56
N PRO A 10 4.82 22.25 20.49
CA PRO A 10 4.55 20.85 20.70
C PRO A 10 4.12 20.23 19.37
N ARG A 11 4.88 19.25 18.90
CA ARG A 11 4.52 18.52 17.69
C ARG A 11 3.25 17.72 18.00
N PRO A 12 2.18 17.85 17.20
CA PRO A 12 1.01 17.01 17.39
C PRO A 12 1.44 15.55 17.31
N THR A 13 1.10 14.76 18.32
CA THR A 13 1.26 13.31 18.28
C THR A 13 0.25 12.77 17.30
N LEU A 14 0.72 12.36 16.12
CA LEU A 14 -0.13 11.76 15.11
C LEU A 14 -0.23 10.26 15.40
N ALA A 15 -1.28 9.85 16.09
CA ALA A 15 -1.59 8.44 16.27
C ALA A 15 -2.44 7.97 15.07
N PRO A 16 -1.97 7.01 14.26
CA PRO A 16 -2.75 6.49 13.14
C PRO A 16 -4.04 5.84 13.67
N ARG A 17 -5.15 6.10 12.98
CA ARG A 17 -6.42 5.44 13.24
C ARG A 17 -6.51 4.20 12.39
N TRP A 18 -7.02 3.12 12.96
CA TRP A 18 -7.14 1.82 12.30
C TRP A 18 -8.59 1.36 12.32
N TYR A 19 -8.98 0.63 11.28
CA TYR A 19 -10.15 -0.23 11.37
C TYR A 19 -9.95 -1.30 12.44
N PRO A 20 -11.03 -1.81 13.07
CA PRO A 20 -10.95 -3.02 13.87
C PRO A 20 -10.41 -4.18 13.05
N TYR A 21 -9.68 -5.09 13.70
CA TYR A 21 -9.22 -6.30 13.04
C TYR A 21 -10.41 -7.13 12.52
N ASP A 22 -10.29 -7.61 11.29
CA ASP A 22 -11.24 -8.54 10.70
C ASP A 22 -10.51 -9.64 9.92
N ALA A 23 -10.72 -10.88 10.36
CA ALA A 23 -10.07 -12.07 9.82
C ALA A 23 -10.40 -12.34 8.35
N ARG A 24 -11.52 -11.81 7.83
CA ARG A 24 -11.90 -11.93 6.41
C ARG A 24 -10.88 -11.27 5.47
N PHE A 25 -10.12 -10.30 5.98
CA PHE A 25 -9.11 -9.57 5.24
C PHE A 25 -7.68 -10.11 5.42
N ARG A 26 -7.53 -11.27 6.08
CA ARG A 26 -6.25 -11.98 6.18
C ARG A 26 -6.29 -13.24 5.33
N LEU A 27 -5.62 -13.20 4.18
CA LEU A 27 -5.62 -14.27 3.20
C LEU A 27 -4.22 -14.89 3.07
N THR A 28 -4.14 -16.19 2.78
CA THR A 28 -2.89 -16.84 2.40
C THR A 28 -2.99 -17.29 0.95
N LEU A 29 -2.36 -16.53 0.06
CA LEU A 29 -2.54 -16.63 -1.39
C LEU A 29 -1.27 -17.13 -2.07
N SER A 30 -1.43 -17.94 -3.12
CA SER A 30 -0.31 -18.33 -3.98
C SER A 30 0.02 -17.20 -4.94
N LEU A 31 1.32 -16.93 -5.14
CA LEU A 31 1.78 -15.96 -6.13
C LEU A 31 1.83 -16.61 -7.51
N GLU A 32 1.09 -16.06 -8.47
CA GLU A 32 1.20 -16.39 -9.90
C GLU A 32 2.37 -15.60 -10.51
N PRO A 33 3.51 -16.21 -10.87
CA PRO A 33 4.67 -15.46 -11.35
C PRO A 33 4.40 -14.77 -12.69
N ASP A 34 4.79 -13.50 -12.80
CA ASP A 34 4.68 -12.69 -14.02
C ASP A 34 5.71 -11.55 -13.94
N ALA A 35 6.99 -11.93 -13.99
CA ALA A 35 8.11 -11.03 -13.80
C ALA A 35 8.23 -10.01 -14.94
N LEU A 36 8.03 -8.74 -14.62
CA LEU A 36 8.15 -7.63 -15.57
C LEU A 36 8.75 -6.40 -14.89
N ARG A 37 9.81 -5.83 -15.48
CA ARG A 37 10.31 -4.52 -15.06
C ARG A 37 9.31 -3.44 -15.46
N ILE A 38 8.95 -2.60 -14.50
CA ILE A 38 7.97 -1.53 -14.66
C ILE A 38 8.52 -0.22 -14.13
N ALA A 39 8.00 0.88 -14.64
CA ALA A 39 8.13 2.20 -14.06
C ALA A 39 6.86 2.45 -13.24
N LEU A 40 6.98 2.45 -11.91
CA LEU A 40 5.86 2.71 -11.02
C LEU A 40 5.72 4.22 -10.82
N GLY A 41 4.55 4.77 -11.12
CA GLY A 41 4.29 6.21 -10.97
C GLY A 41 4.59 6.71 -9.57
N SER A 42 4.88 8.00 -9.43
CA SER A 42 5.23 8.62 -8.15
C SER A 42 4.46 9.92 -7.90
N THR A 43 4.24 10.30 -6.64
CA THR A 43 3.50 11.54 -6.30
C THR A 43 4.27 12.83 -6.58
N ARG A 44 5.56 12.74 -6.89
CA ARG A 44 6.43 13.84 -7.31
C ARG A 44 7.15 13.45 -8.59
N GLU A 45 8.28 14.09 -8.86
CA GLU A 45 9.04 13.86 -10.09
C GLU A 45 9.70 12.48 -10.14
N HIS A 46 9.80 11.95 -11.35
CA HIS A 46 10.39 10.67 -11.75
C HIS A 46 9.65 9.42 -11.22
N ASP A 47 9.34 8.52 -12.14
CA ASP A 47 8.83 7.20 -11.81
C ASP A 47 9.87 6.38 -11.04
N ARG A 48 9.38 5.46 -10.22
CA ARG A 48 10.21 4.57 -9.40
C ARG A 48 10.47 3.28 -10.15
N SER A 49 11.72 2.87 -10.23
CA SER A 49 12.12 1.60 -10.84
C SER A 49 11.59 0.44 -10.00
N ALA A 50 10.83 -0.46 -10.62
CA ALA A 50 10.26 -1.61 -9.92
C ALA A 50 10.15 -2.84 -10.83
N GLU A 51 9.82 -3.97 -10.22
CA GLU A 51 9.46 -5.21 -10.90
C GLU A 51 8.10 -5.66 -10.38
N ARG A 52 7.15 -5.90 -11.28
CA ARG A 52 6.01 -6.76 -10.96
C ARG A 52 6.55 -8.18 -10.91
N VAL A 53 6.43 -8.83 -9.77
CA VAL A 53 6.94 -10.20 -9.56
C VAL A 53 5.88 -11.22 -9.96
N GLY A 54 4.61 -10.87 -9.76
CA GLY A 54 3.50 -11.74 -10.07
C GLY A 54 2.18 -11.17 -9.58
N TRP A 55 1.17 -12.02 -9.52
CA TRP A 55 -0.19 -11.67 -9.17
C TRP A 55 -0.74 -12.54 -8.07
N PHE A 56 -1.59 -11.96 -7.23
CA PHE A 56 -2.50 -12.68 -6.37
C PHE A 56 -3.90 -12.57 -6.94
N ALA A 57 -4.50 -13.70 -7.31
CA ALA A 57 -5.91 -13.79 -7.66
C ALA A 57 -6.68 -14.35 -6.46
N PHE A 58 -7.80 -13.72 -6.10
CA PHE A 58 -8.63 -14.14 -4.98
C PHE A 58 -10.08 -13.68 -5.16
N THR A 59 -10.98 -14.21 -4.33
CA THR A 59 -12.37 -13.73 -4.25
C THR A 59 -12.60 -13.12 -2.88
N LEU A 60 -13.20 -11.94 -2.84
CA LEU A 60 -13.58 -11.28 -1.60
C LEU A 60 -15.00 -10.74 -1.75
N GLU A 61 -15.87 -11.08 -0.80
CA GLU A 61 -17.29 -10.69 -0.82
C GLU A 61 -17.98 -11.01 -2.15
N GLY A 62 -17.67 -12.17 -2.75
CA GLY A 62 -18.22 -12.62 -4.03
C GLY A 62 -17.65 -11.95 -5.27
N ASN A 63 -16.71 -11.01 -5.13
CA ASN A 63 -16.09 -10.31 -6.26
C ASN A 63 -14.72 -10.91 -6.57
N ALA A 64 -14.46 -11.16 -7.84
CA ALA A 64 -13.12 -11.51 -8.31
C ALA A 64 -12.18 -10.32 -8.13
N CYS A 65 -11.04 -10.56 -7.49
CA CYS A 65 -10.04 -9.57 -7.15
C CYS A 65 -8.67 -10.03 -7.66
N ARG A 66 -7.84 -9.07 -8.05
CA ARG A 66 -6.44 -9.33 -8.40
C ARG A 66 -5.56 -8.18 -7.94
N LEU A 67 -4.34 -8.50 -7.49
CA LEU A 67 -3.31 -7.51 -7.17
C LEU A 67 -1.96 -7.98 -7.70
N ALA A 68 -1.22 -7.08 -8.33
CA ALA A 68 0.18 -7.24 -8.67
C ALA A 68 1.04 -7.06 -7.42
N ALA A 69 1.91 -8.04 -7.14
CA ALA A 69 2.99 -7.94 -6.19
C ALA A 69 4.18 -7.24 -6.83
N THR A 70 4.69 -6.21 -6.17
CA THR A 70 5.76 -5.35 -6.68
C THR A 70 6.98 -5.39 -5.77
N ARG A 71 8.15 -5.37 -6.39
CA ARG A 71 9.44 -5.16 -5.75
C ARG A 71 10.01 -3.83 -6.24
N LEU A 72 10.30 -2.91 -5.34
CA LEU A 72 11.02 -1.68 -5.71
C LEU A 72 12.50 -2.02 -5.95
N ILE A 73 13.07 -1.51 -7.04
CA ILE A 73 14.48 -1.68 -7.40
C ILE A 73 15.20 -0.39 -7.08
N GLU A 74 15.41 -0.15 -5.78
CA GLU A 74 15.95 1.09 -5.27
C GLU A 74 17.02 0.84 -4.20
N PRO A 75 18.02 1.75 -4.06
CA PRO A 75 18.99 1.65 -2.99
C PRO A 75 18.33 1.62 -1.60
N GLY A 76 18.70 0.63 -0.78
CA GLY A 76 18.18 0.48 0.59
C GLY A 76 16.89 -0.33 0.71
N VAL A 77 16.25 -0.73 -0.41
CA VAL A 77 15.13 -1.69 -0.39
C VAL A 77 15.68 -3.12 -0.44
N PRO A 78 15.33 -4.00 0.50
CA PRO A 78 15.72 -5.41 0.46
C PRO A 78 15.25 -6.10 -0.83
N LYS A 79 16.08 -6.97 -1.41
CA LYS A 79 15.77 -7.64 -2.69
C LYS A 79 14.59 -8.60 -2.61
N ASP A 80 14.28 -9.09 -1.41
CA ASP A 80 13.17 -9.97 -1.10
C ASP A 80 11.91 -9.21 -0.65
N SER A 81 11.98 -7.89 -0.50
CA SER A 81 10.83 -7.06 -0.15
C SER A 81 9.80 -7.08 -1.29
N LEU A 82 8.62 -7.61 -1.00
CA LEU A 82 7.46 -7.58 -1.88
C LEU A 82 6.35 -6.76 -1.23
N GLN A 83 5.70 -5.96 -2.04
CA GLN A 83 4.75 -4.96 -1.60
C GLN A 83 3.53 -4.95 -2.51
N LEU A 84 2.38 -4.66 -1.91
CA LEU A 84 1.15 -4.34 -2.62
C LEU A 84 0.91 -2.85 -2.48
N PHE A 85 0.97 -2.13 -3.58
CA PHE A 85 0.48 -0.75 -3.69
C PHE A 85 -0.93 -0.83 -4.24
N PHE A 86 -1.96 -0.48 -3.46
CA PHE A 86 -3.34 -0.72 -3.89
C PHE A 86 -4.29 0.42 -3.53
N ARG A 87 -5.40 0.44 -4.27
CA ARG A 87 -6.60 1.21 -3.94
C ARG A 87 -7.79 0.27 -3.87
N ASP A 88 -8.80 0.70 -3.17
CA ASP A 88 -10.07 0.00 -3.05
C ASP A 88 -11.21 1.01 -2.87
N ARG A 89 -12.44 0.56 -2.69
CA ARG A 89 -13.60 1.46 -2.58
C ARG A 89 -13.63 2.31 -1.30
N THR A 90 -12.73 2.08 -0.35
CA THR A 90 -12.54 2.96 0.82
C THR A 90 -11.60 4.14 0.54
N SER A 91 -10.78 4.08 -0.52
CA SER A 91 -9.74 5.07 -0.83
C SER A 91 -10.36 6.42 -1.19
N GLY A 92 -10.07 7.46 -0.39
CA GLY A 92 -10.65 8.80 -0.54
C GLY A 92 -11.93 9.02 0.26
N GLU A 93 -12.57 7.95 0.74
CA GLU A 93 -13.78 8.00 1.56
C GLU A 93 -13.43 7.93 3.06
N THR A 94 -12.70 6.89 3.43
CA THR A 94 -12.36 6.56 4.82
C THR A 94 -10.90 6.17 5.01
N THR A 95 -10.19 5.87 3.92
CA THR A 95 -8.75 5.65 3.86
C THR A 95 -8.10 6.66 2.93
N TYR A 96 -6.77 6.82 2.98
CA TYR A 96 -6.06 7.85 2.25
C TYR A 96 -6.30 7.77 0.72
N GLY A 97 -6.52 8.93 0.08
CA GLY A 97 -7.00 9.01 -1.29
C GLY A 97 -6.07 8.42 -2.35
N LEU A 98 -4.75 8.48 -2.14
CA LEU A 98 -3.78 7.86 -3.03
C LEU A 98 -3.90 6.33 -3.04
N GLY A 99 -4.29 5.75 -1.91
CA GLY A 99 -4.25 4.32 -1.64
C GLY A 99 -3.36 3.99 -0.45
N ARG A 100 -3.15 2.69 -0.24
CA ARG A 100 -2.42 2.12 0.90
C ARG A 100 -1.43 1.08 0.44
N TYR A 101 -0.44 0.83 1.29
CA TYR A 101 0.62 -0.13 1.05
C TYR A 101 0.46 -1.31 1.99
N LEU A 102 0.92 -2.47 1.55
CA LEU A 102 1.01 -3.67 2.38
C LEU A 102 2.31 -4.39 2.04
N ASP A 103 3.18 -4.54 3.04
CA ASP A 103 4.37 -5.38 2.91
C ASP A 103 3.95 -6.85 3.06
N LEU A 104 4.42 -7.70 2.15
CA LEU A 104 4.03 -9.10 2.09
C LEU A 104 4.94 -9.96 2.96
N GLU A 105 4.32 -10.91 3.65
CA GLU A 105 5.03 -11.91 4.46
C GLU A 105 5.02 -13.25 3.74
N ASP A 106 6.20 -13.78 3.43
CA ASP A 106 6.36 -15.12 2.86
C ASP A 106 5.93 -16.17 3.90
N SER A 107 5.00 -17.04 3.50
CA SER A 107 4.51 -18.13 4.34
C SER A 107 5.08 -19.50 3.95
N GLY A 108 5.97 -19.55 2.97
CA GLY A 108 6.54 -20.76 2.39
C GLY A 108 5.81 -21.22 1.13
N ASP A 109 6.48 -22.08 0.36
CA ASP A 109 5.92 -22.79 -0.81
C ASP A 109 5.27 -21.88 -1.88
N GLY A 110 5.82 -20.67 -2.06
CA GLY A 110 5.31 -19.70 -3.03
C GLY A 110 3.99 -19.04 -2.60
N ARG A 111 3.62 -19.15 -1.33
CA ARG A 111 2.43 -18.53 -0.74
C ARG A 111 2.81 -17.38 0.16
N TYR A 112 1.97 -16.36 0.17
CA TYR A 112 2.17 -15.16 0.96
C TYR A 112 0.94 -14.87 1.81
N VAL A 113 1.17 -14.31 2.99
CA VAL A 113 0.11 -13.72 3.80
C VAL A 113 -0.18 -12.32 3.25
N VAL A 114 -1.37 -12.17 2.68
CA VAL A 114 -1.95 -10.88 2.29
C VAL A 114 -2.91 -10.47 3.41
N ASP A 115 -2.39 -9.71 4.37
CA ASP A 115 -3.14 -9.23 5.54
C ASP A 115 -3.45 -7.73 5.43
N PHE A 116 -4.62 -7.39 4.89
CA PHE A 116 -5.00 -5.98 4.77
C PHE A 116 -5.22 -5.29 6.12
N ASN A 117 -5.31 -6.02 7.24
CA ASN A 117 -5.31 -5.41 8.57
C ASN A 117 -4.00 -4.68 8.89
N ARG A 118 -2.93 -5.00 8.16
CA ARG A 118 -1.61 -4.36 8.28
C ARG A 118 -1.36 -3.33 7.18
N ALA A 119 -2.34 -3.06 6.31
CA ALA A 119 -2.19 -2.05 5.27
C ALA A 119 -2.06 -0.66 5.90
N TYR A 120 -1.07 0.11 5.45
CA TYR A 120 -0.69 1.39 6.05
C TYR A 120 -0.71 2.52 5.02
N ASN A 121 -0.81 3.76 5.52
CA ASN A 121 -0.77 4.93 4.66
C ASN A 121 0.67 5.26 4.25
N PRO A 122 0.90 5.69 3.00
CA PRO A 122 2.20 6.18 2.58
C PRO A 122 2.61 7.43 3.36
N ALA A 123 3.91 7.70 3.46
CA ALA A 123 4.44 8.89 4.13
C ALA A 123 3.85 10.21 3.58
N CYS A 124 3.50 10.25 2.29
CA CYS A 124 2.86 11.42 1.68
C CYS A 124 1.47 11.74 2.24
N ALA A 125 0.82 10.81 2.95
CA ALA A 125 -0.42 11.04 3.66
C ALA A 125 -0.26 12.02 4.84
N PHE A 126 0.97 12.18 5.33
CA PHE A 126 1.30 13.02 6.48
C PHE A 126 2.04 14.30 6.09
N SER A 127 2.68 14.31 4.91
CA SER A 127 3.44 15.46 4.43
C SER A 127 3.57 15.41 2.90
N PRO A 128 3.22 16.50 2.19
CA PRO A 128 3.33 16.57 0.73
C PRO A 128 4.79 16.57 0.24
N TYR A 129 5.76 16.60 1.15
CA TYR A 129 7.19 16.61 0.81
C TYR A 129 7.74 15.22 0.47
N TYR A 130 7.01 14.14 0.78
CA TYR A 130 7.44 12.79 0.43
C TYR A 130 7.09 12.41 -1.00
N ASN A 131 8.02 11.73 -1.68
CA ASN A 131 7.81 11.12 -2.99
C ASN A 131 7.40 9.66 -2.79
N CYS A 132 6.15 9.34 -3.09
CA CYS A 132 5.57 8.04 -2.76
C CYS A 132 5.08 7.30 -4.02
N PRO A 133 5.27 5.97 -4.10
CA PRO A 133 4.68 5.15 -5.15
C PRO A 133 3.17 5.37 -5.31
N VAL A 134 2.72 5.62 -6.54
CA VAL A 134 1.30 5.66 -6.87
C VAL A 134 0.85 4.23 -7.14
N PRO A 135 -0.17 3.71 -6.44
CA PRO A 135 -0.76 2.41 -6.77
C PRO A 135 -1.14 2.33 -8.25
N PRO A 136 -0.70 1.27 -8.96
CA PRO A 136 -0.98 1.12 -10.38
C PRO A 136 -2.48 0.85 -10.60
N GLU A 137 -2.96 1.12 -11.81
CA GLU A 137 -4.39 1.03 -12.13
C GLU A 137 -4.93 -0.41 -11.99
N GLU A 138 -4.12 -1.40 -12.34
CA GLU A 138 -4.45 -2.82 -12.14
C GLU A 138 -4.64 -3.22 -10.66
N ASN A 139 -4.11 -2.44 -9.71
CA ASN A 139 -4.25 -2.69 -8.28
C ASN A 139 -5.41 -1.90 -7.64
N ARG A 140 -6.48 -1.69 -8.41
CA ARG A 140 -7.73 -1.11 -7.91
C ARG A 140 -8.74 -2.22 -7.67
N LEU A 141 -8.99 -2.51 -6.39
CA LEU A 141 -9.96 -3.51 -5.98
C LEU A 141 -11.40 -2.98 -6.08
N PRO A 142 -12.36 -3.78 -6.58
CA PRO A 142 -13.76 -3.39 -6.73
C PRO A 142 -14.57 -3.50 -5.41
N VAL A 143 -13.91 -3.82 -4.30
CA VAL A 143 -14.52 -4.07 -2.99
C VAL A 143 -14.09 -3.02 -1.96
N MET A 144 -14.76 -2.97 -0.82
CA MET A 144 -14.34 -2.14 0.31
C MET A 144 -13.44 -2.95 1.24
N ILE A 145 -12.20 -2.51 1.42
CA ILE A 145 -11.28 -3.11 2.40
C ILE A 145 -11.34 -2.31 3.69
N THR A 146 -12.29 -2.66 4.56
CA THR A 146 -12.53 -2.05 5.87
C THR A 146 -11.60 -2.61 6.97
N ALA A 147 -10.32 -2.73 6.64
CA ALA A 147 -9.22 -3.18 7.49
C ALA A 147 -8.00 -2.29 7.25
N GLY A 148 -7.07 -2.20 8.20
CA GLY A 148 -5.84 -1.39 8.06
C GLY A 148 -6.01 0.07 8.48
N GLU A 149 -5.02 0.90 8.15
CA GLU A 149 -5.03 2.32 8.50
C GLU A 149 -6.13 3.09 7.76
N MET A 150 -6.78 3.98 8.50
CA MET A 150 -7.74 4.96 7.99
C MET A 150 -7.03 6.27 7.60
N THR A 151 -7.76 7.19 6.99
CA THR A 151 -7.23 8.52 6.65
C THR A 151 -6.67 9.22 7.90
N PRO A 152 -5.44 9.77 7.83
CA PRO A 152 -4.87 10.61 8.89
C PRO A 152 -5.79 11.80 9.23
N ARG A 153 -5.85 12.19 10.50
CA ARG A 153 -6.59 13.36 10.98
C ARG A 153 -5.68 14.28 11.78
#